data_AF-A0A4S8JJV7-F1
#
_entry.id   AF-A0A4S8JJV7-F1
#
_cell.length_a   1.000
_cell.length_b   1.000
_cell.length_c   1.000
_cell.angle_alpha   90.00
_cell.angle_beta   90.00
_cell.angle_gamma   90.00
#
_symmetry.space_group_name_H-M   'P 1'
#
loop_
_entity.id
_entity.type
_entity.pdbx_description
1 polymer ?
#
loop_
_entity_poly.entity_id
_entity_poly.type
_entity_poly.pdbx_seq_one_letter_code
_entity_poly.pdbx_strand_id
1 'polypeptide(L)'
;MATTSFPNLFLHLLLCLSSLAAASARVPAVIVFGDSTVDAGNNNQIKTVLKSNFLPYGRDFTGGLPTGRFCNGRLATDFISEAFGLPSLVPAYLDPAYTIQDFAKGVCFASAGTGLDNATSDVLSVIPLWKEVEYFKEYQKKLRRHVGKARARNIVREAVYVVSIGTNDFLENYFLLVTGRFKQFTVEEFEDFLIDRAADFLTAIYRLGARKISFTGLSAIGCLPLERTTNALQGGGCIEEYNKVARDFNVKLQALIARLCASLPGLKLRYSPVYDSLLRIIRSPSSYAPFSGLVRHGNVYDYNRSFTYIYISFINLESHSSGTDTVCSVLWISRCDGR
;
A
#
# COMPACT_ATOMS: atom_id res chain seq x y z
N MET A 1 -63.46 1.43 21.41
CA MET A 1 -62.49 0.92 20.42
C MET A 1 -62.01 2.10 19.60
N ALA A 2 -60.78 2.57 19.84
CA ALA A 2 -60.17 3.62 19.03
C ALA A 2 -58.99 3.00 18.29
N THR A 3 -59.15 2.80 16.98
CA THR A 3 -58.11 2.30 16.08
C THR A 3 -57.26 3.48 15.62
N THR A 4 -56.12 3.69 16.25
CA THR A 4 -55.11 4.65 15.79
C THR A 4 -54.35 4.05 14.61
N SER A 5 -54.52 4.63 13.42
CA SER A 5 -53.79 4.21 12.22
C SER A 5 -52.33 4.71 12.29
N PHE A 6 -51.36 3.85 11.97
CA PHE A 6 -49.92 4.14 11.90
C PHE A 6 -49.39 4.27 10.45
N PRO A 7 -49.94 5.11 9.55
CA PRO A 7 -49.44 5.20 8.18
C PRO A 7 -48.05 5.84 8.09
N ASN A 8 -47.64 6.65 9.07
CA ASN A 8 -46.34 7.34 9.06
C ASN A 8 -45.15 6.45 9.47
N LEU A 9 -45.37 5.44 10.32
CA LEU A 9 -44.29 4.55 10.75
C LEU A 9 -43.82 3.64 9.61
N PHE A 10 -44.76 3.20 8.76
CA PHE A 10 -44.46 2.37 7.59
C PHE A 10 -43.71 3.15 6.51
N LEU A 11 -44.04 4.44 6.32
CA LEU A 11 -43.35 5.32 5.39
C LEU A 11 -41.92 5.65 5.87
N HIS A 12 -41.71 5.90 7.17
CA HIS A 12 -40.37 6.07 7.73
C HIS A 12 -39.53 4.79 7.69
N LEU A 13 -40.15 3.63 7.88
CA LEU A 13 -39.47 2.33 7.74
C LEU A 13 -39.06 2.07 6.28
N LEU A 14 -39.92 2.39 5.31
CA LEU A 14 -39.62 2.31 3.88
C LEU A 14 -38.54 3.31 3.44
N LEU A 15 -38.56 4.55 3.97
CA LEU A 15 -37.49 5.52 3.73
C LEU A 15 -36.15 5.07 4.34
N CYS A 16 -36.15 4.51 5.56
CA CYS A 16 -34.96 3.89 6.16
C CYS A 16 -34.45 2.69 5.35
N LEU A 17 -35.35 1.82 4.87
CA LEU A 17 -35.01 0.69 4.00
C LEU A 17 -34.44 1.15 2.65
N SER A 18 -34.91 2.28 2.10
CA SER A 18 -34.35 2.87 0.88
C SER A 18 -33.00 3.57 1.10
N SER A 19 -32.70 4.03 2.33
CA SER A 19 -31.37 4.52 2.72
C SER A 19 -30.37 3.41 3.07
N LEU A 20 -30.83 2.16 3.22
CA LEU A 20 -30.00 0.96 3.20
C LEU A 20 -29.73 0.44 1.79
N ALA A 21 -29.73 1.32 0.78
CA ALA A 21 -29.00 1.05 -0.44
C ALA A 21 -27.53 0.83 -0.03
N ALA A 22 -27.12 -0.43 0.10
CA ALA A 22 -25.75 -0.81 0.37
C ALA A 22 -24.87 0.02 -0.56
N ALA A 23 -24.08 0.94 0.00
CA ALA A 23 -23.18 1.76 -0.78
C ALA A 23 -22.33 0.80 -1.61
N SER A 24 -22.59 0.77 -2.93
CA SER A 24 -21.93 -0.18 -3.80
C SER A 24 -20.44 0.14 -3.77
N ALA A 25 -19.60 -0.87 -3.58
CA ALA A 25 -18.16 -0.67 -3.58
C ALA A 25 -17.76 0.05 -4.88
N ARG A 26 -17.02 1.15 -4.74
CA ARG A 26 -16.66 2.03 -5.88
C ARG A 26 -15.74 1.32 -6.88
N VAL A 27 -15.01 0.31 -6.41
CA VAL A 27 -14.19 -0.59 -7.22
C VAL A 27 -14.43 -2.03 -6.77
N PRO A 28 -14.29 -3.02 -7.66
CA PRO A 28 -14.58 -4.41 -7.33
C PRO A 28 -13.54 -5.06 -6.41
N ALA A 29 -12.29 -4.61 -6.44
CA ALA A 29 -11.23 -5.14 -5.59
C ALA A 29 -10.04 -4.18 -5.41
N VAL A 30 -9.30 -4.38 -4.31
CA VAL A 30 -7.94 -3.84 -4.11
C VAL A 30 -6.92 -4.97 -4.23
N ILE A 31 -5.95 -4.82 -5.12
CA ILE A 31 -4.90 -5.82 -5.37
C ILE A 31 -3.54 -5.22 -5.02
N VAL A 32 -2.75 -5.89 -4.20
CA VAL A 32 -1.54 -5.31 -3.59
C VAL A 32 -0.30 -6.13 -3.94
N PHE A 33 0.78 -5.42 -4.29
CA PHE A 33 2.12 -5.95 -4.55
C PHE A 33 3.15 -5.13 -3.78
N GLY A 34 4.28 -5.73 -3.44
CA GLY A 34 5.40 -4.99 -2.86
C GLY A 34 6.01 -5.61 -1.62
N ASP A 35 6.43 -4.76 -0.68
CA ASP A 35 7.26 -5.18 0.45
C ASP A 35 6.56 -5.12 1.81
N SER A 36 7.34 -5.04 2.88
CA SER A 36 6.90 -5.02 4.28
C SER A 36 5.91 -3.89 4.59
N THR A 37 5.97 -2.79 3.83
CA THR A 37 5.06 -1.65 3.99
C THR A 37 3.61 -1.99 3.67
N VAL A 38 3.37 -3.08 2.93
CA VAL A 38 2.04 -3.53 2.51
C VAL A 38 1.82 -5.04 2.68
N ASP A 39 2.78 -5.78 3.25
CA ASP A 39 2.69 -7.22 3.51
C ASP A 39 1.60 -7.53 4.56
N ALA A 40 0.59 -8.26 4.10
CA ALA A 40 -0.54 -8.71 4.90
C ALA A 40 -0.27 -10.00 5.70
N GLY A 41 0.96 -10.49 5.74
CA GLY A 41 1.36 -11.72 6.45
C GLY A 41 1.75 -12.88 5.53
N ASN A 42 2.07 -12.64 4.25
CA ASN A 42 2.55 -13.71 3.36
C ASN A 42 3.86 -14.32 3.88
N ASN A 43 4.73 -13.52 4.51
CA ASN A 43 5.99 -14.00 5.08
C ASN A 43 5.79 -15.06 6.18
N ASN A 44 4.61 -15.16 6.80
CA ASN A 44 4.33 -16.22 7.77
C ASN A 44 4.39 -17.62 7.14
N GLN A 45 4.05 -17.71 5.86
CA GLN A 45 3.82 -18.95 5.12
C GLN A 45 5.06 -19.47 4.38
N ILE A 46 6.20 -18.75 4.48
CA ILE A 46 7.47 -19.12 3.86
C ILE A 46 8.56 -19.31 4.91
N LYS A 47 9.67 -19.94 4.52
CA LYS A 47 10.86 -20.13 5.35
C LYS A 47 11.78 -18.92 5.24
N THR A 48 11.52 -17.90 6.05
CA THR A 48 12.36 -16.71 6.21
C THR A 48 12.43 -16.31 7.69
N VAL A 49 13.49 -15.61 8.07
CA VAL A 49 13.60 -14.95 9.39
C VAL A 49 12.82 -13.63 9.44
N LEU A 50 12.51 -13.04 8.28
CA LEU A 50 11.83 -11.75 8.19
C LEU A 50 10.32 -11.91 8.34
N LYS A 51 9.88 -12.05 9.59
CA LYS A 51 8.46 -12.16 9.98
C LYS A 51 8.12 -11.10 11.01
N SER A 52 6.84 -10.80 11.16
CA SER A 52 6.30 -9.93 12.21
C SER A 52 5.11 -10.58 12.92
N ASN A 53 5.15 -11.91 13.05
CA ASN A 53 4.17 -12.73 13.77
C ASN A 53 4.50 -12.90 15.27
N PHE A 54 5.12 -11.89 15.87
CA PHE A 54 5.48 -11.85 17.28
C PHE A 54 5.27 -10.45 17.86
N LEU A 55 5.22 -10.33 19.19
CA LEU A 55 5.04 -9.03 19.86
C LEU A 55 6.28 -8.12 19.65
N PRO A 56 6.10 -6.80 19.46
CA PRO A 56 4.89 -6.02 19.71
C PRO A 56 3.94 -5.86 18.52
N TYR A 57 4.21 -6.51 17.38
CA TYR A 57 3.35 -6.40 16.20
C TYR A 57 1.93 -6.88 16.48
N GLY A 58 0.94 -6.28 15.81
CA GLY A 58 -0.48 -6.63 15.99
C GLY A 58 -1.14 -6.18 17.30
N ARG A 59 -0.44 -5.45 18.19
CA ARG A 59 -0.99 -4.96 19.47
C ARG A 59 -2.30 -4.15 19.32
N ASP A 60 -2.39 -3.34 18.27
CA ASP A 60 -3.54 -2.49 17.95
C ASP A 60 -4.48 -3.17 16.92
N PHE A 61 -4.19 -4.40 16.51
CA PHE A 61 -5.04 -5.17 15.60
C PHE A 61 -6.17 -5.85 16.38
N THR A 62 -7.24 -6.25 15.69
CA THR A 62 -8.37 -6.93 16.33
C THR A 62 -7.89 -8.17 17.09
N GLY A 63 -8.16 -8.21 18.40
CA GLY A 63 -7.71 -9.27 19.30
C GLY A 63 -6.28 -9.14 19.82
N GLY A 64 -5.54 -8.10 19.43
CA GLY A 64 -4.16 -7.87 19.90
C GLY A 64 -3.15 -8.92 19.43
N LEU A 65 -3.45 -9.62 18.34
CA LEU A 65 -2.66 -10.76 17.84
C LEU A 65 -1.70 -10.34 16.72
N PRO A 66 -0.45 -10.83 16.72
CA PRO A 66 0.50 -10.56 15.66
C PRO A 66 0.13 -11.34 14.39
N THR A 67 -0.28 -10.63 13.34
CA THR A 67 -0.76 -11.23 12.08
C THR A 67 0.31 -11.42 11.01
N GLY A 68 1.54 -11.00 11.26
CA GLY A 68 2.58 -10.91 10.21
C GLY A 68 2.52 -9.62 9.39
N ARG A 69 1.70 -8.64 9.79
CA ARG A 69 1.79 -7.25 9.31
C ARG A 69 2.95 -6.56 10.01
N PHE A 70 3.77 -5.80 9.29
CA PHE A 70 4.92 -5.06 9.88
C PHE A 70 4.47 -3.78 10.58
N CYS A 71 3.35 -3.83 11.30
CA CYS A 71 2.85 -2.74 12.12
C CYS A 71 2.01 -3.27 13.29
N ASN A 72 1.55 -2.37 14.15
CA ASN A 72 0.71 -2.74 15.29
C ASN A 72 -0.74 -3.04 14.89
N GLY A 73 -1.19 -2.65 13.70
CA GLY A 73 -2.60 -2.66 13.34
C GLY A 73 -2.85 -2.90 11.86
N ARG A 74 -3.86 -2.22 11.33
CA ARG A 74 -4.23 -2.27 9.91
C ARG A 74 -3.18 -1.56 9.06
N LEU A 75 -2.91 -2.10 7.88
CA LEU A 75 -2.04 -1.49 6.87
C LEU A 75 -2.76 -0.36 6.16
N ALA A 76 -2.02 0.55 5.54
CA ALA A 76 -2.59 1.57 4.65
C ALA A 76 -3.55 1.00 3.60
N THR A 77 -3.24 -0.17 3.03
CA THR A 77 -4.06 -0.87 2.04
C THR A 77 -5.41 -1.34 2.60
N ASP A 78 -5.47 -1.65 3.89
CA ASP A 78 -6.71 -2.00 4.60
C ASP A 78 -7.64 -0.76 4.68
N PHE A 79 -7.10 0.44 4.91
CA PHE A 79 -7.87 1.70 4.89
C PHE A 79 -8.29 2.11 3.49
N ILE A 80 -7.45 1.87 2.47
CA ILE A 80 -7.81 2.07 1.07
C ILE A 80 -9.01 1.20 0.70
N SER A 81 -8.98 -0.08 1.07
CA SER A 81 -10.07 -1.02 0.83
C SER A 81 -11.38 -0.53 1.45
N GLU A 82 -11.36 -0.18 2.74
CA GLU A 82 -12.53 0.33 3.45
C GLU A 82 -13.10 1.61 2.83
N ALA A 83 -12.24 2.56 2.46
CA ALA A 83 -12.67 3.83 1.86
C ALA A 83 -13.31 3.66 0.46
N PHE A 84 -13.03 2.55 -0.24
CA PHE A 84 -13.72 2.17 -1.46
C PHE A 84 -15.02 1.38 -1.22
N GLY A 85 -15.42 1.15 0.03
CA GLY A 85 -16.59 0.34 0.39
C GLY A 85 -16.35 -1.17 0.29
N LEU A 86 -15.08 -1.61 0.29
CA LEU A 86 -14.68 -3.02 0.32
C LEU A 86 -14.43 -3.47 1.79
N PRO A 87 -14.22 -4.78 2.05
CA PRO A 87 -13.90 -5.25 3.39
C PRO A 87 -12.73 -4.47 4.01
N SER A 88 -12.78 -4.30 5.33
CA SER A 88 -11.81 -3.49 6.08
C SER A 88 -10.40 -4.07 6.12
N LEU A 89 -10.19 -5.28 5.60
CA LEU A 89 -8.90 -5.96 5.50
C LEU A 89 -8.65 -6.46 4.08
N VAL A 90 -7.42 -6.30 3.63
CA VAL A 90 -6.89 -6.96 2.42
C VAL A 90 -6.08 -8.18 2.87
N PRO A 91 -6.55 -9.40 2.60
CA PRO A 91 -5.91 -10.63 3.08
C PRO A 91 -4.63 -10.98 2.31
N ALA A 92 -3.69 -11.62 3.00
CA ALA A 92 -2.51 -12.23 2.38
C ALA A 92 -2.90 -13.43 1.52
N TYR A 93 -2.37 -13.52 0.30
CA TYR A 93 -2.70 -14.57 -0.64
C TYR A 93 -2.33 -15.98 -0.15
N LEU A 94 -1.24 -16.12 0.61
CA LEU A 94 -0.78 -17.40 1.12
C LEU A 94 -1.45 -17.82 2.43
N ASP A 95 -2.21 -16.94 3.09
CA ASP A 95 -2.82 -17.25 4.37
C ASP A 95 -3.98 -18.26 4.18
N PRO A 96 -3.88 -19.47 4.79
CA PRO A 96 -4.88 -20.53 4.62
C PRO A 96 -6.24 -20.21 5.23
N ALA A 97 -6.35 -19.15 6.05
CA ALA A 97 -7.62 -18.71 6.60
C ALA A 97 -8.54 -18.08 5.54
N TYR A 98 -8.01 -17.70 4.37
CA TYR A 98 -8.76 -17.02 3.32
C TYR A 98 -8.94 -17.89 2.07
N THR A 99 -10.02 -17.62 1.35
CA THR A 99 -10.39 -18.36 0.15
C THR A 99 -10.52 -17.43 -1.05
N ILE A 100 -10.76 -18.00 -2.24
CA ILE A 100 -11.01 -17.21 -3.45
C ILE A 100 -12.23 -16.29 -3.34
N GLN A 101 -13.18 -16.59 -2.44
CA GLN A 101 -14.33 -15.73 -2.17
C GLN A 101 -13.90 -14.41 -1.53
N ASP A 102 -12.94 -14.46 -0.62
CA ASP A 102 -12.35 -13.27 0.03
C ASP A 102 -11.48 -12.50 -0.97
N PHE A 103 -10.62 -13.23 -1.69
CA PHE A 103 -9.72 -12.66 -2.69
C PHE A 103 -10.43 -12.01 -3.88
N ALA A 104 -11.72 -12.30 -4.10
CA ALA A 104 -12.52 -11.64 -5.12
C ALA A 104 -12.80 -10.15 -4.82
N LYS A 105 -12.63 -9.71 -3.56
CA LYS A 105 -12.81 -8.33 -3.08
C LYS A 105 -11.51 -7.63 -2.71
N GLY A 106 -10.46 -8.39 -2.43
CA GLY A 106 -9.12 -7.83 -2.23
C GLY A 106 -8.10 -8.92 -1.92
N VAL A 107 -6.86 -8.74 -2.37
CA VAL A 107 -5.78 -9.71 -2.16
C VAL A 107 -4.42 -9.03 -2.15
N CYS A 108 -3.55 -9.47 -1.24
CA CYS A 108 -2.19 -8.98 -1.12
C CYS A 108 -1.17 -10.08 -1.44
N PHE A 109 -0.31 -9.80 -2.41
CA PHE A 109 0.80 -10.67 -2.83
C PHE A 109 2.16 -10.24 -2.24
N ALA A 110 2.21 -9.06 -1.61
CA ALA A 110 3.43 -8.47 -1.09
C ALA A 110 4.15 -9.36 -0.07
N SER A 111 5.47 -9.21 0.00
CA SER A 111 6.33 -9.96 0.91
C SER A 111 7.39 -9.04 1.50
N ALA A 112 7.51 -9.02 2.82
CA ALA A 112 8.56 -8.24 3.47
C ALA A 112 9.96 -8.62 2.98
N GLY A 113 10.83 -7.60 2.81
CA GLY A 113 12.19 -7.73 2.30
C GLY A 113 12.29 -7.74 0.78
N THR A 114 11.16 -7.75 0.06
CA THR A 114 11.16 -7.81 -1.39
C THR A 114 11.61 -6.50 -2.02
N GLY A 115 12.36 -6.61 -3.11
CA GLY A 115 12.84 -5.50 -3.93
C GLY A 115 12.47 -5.66 -5.40
N LEU A 116 12.70 -4.59 -6.17
CA LEU A 116 12.60 -4.59 -7.62
C LEU A 116 13.69 -5.45 -8.26
N ASP A 117 14.86 -5.55 -7.62
CA ASP A 117 15.90 -6.51 -7.97
C ASP A 117 15.66 -7.86 -7.29
N ASN A 118 15.74 -8.95 -8.05
CA ASN A 118 15.62 -10.30 -7.50
C ASN A 118 16.68 -10.59 -6.44
N ALA A 119 17.89 -10.06 -6.62
CA ALA A 119 18.99 -10.28 -5.67
C ALA A 119 18.65 -9.71 -4.27
N THR A 120 17.80 -8.69 -4.18
CA THR A 120 17.32 -8.15 -2.91
C THR A 120 16.54 -9.20 -2.13
N SER A 121 15.63 -9.91 -2.80
CA SER A 121 14.82 -10.95 -2.16
C SER A 121 15.62 -12.18 -1.71
N ASP A 122 16.76 -12.44 -2.35
CA ASP A 122 17.64 -13.55 -2.00
C ASP A 122 18.33 -13.32 -0.64
N VAL A 123 18.55 -12.06 -0.22
CA VAL A 123 19.24 -11.69 1.04
C VAL A 123 18.60 -12.37 2.25
N LEU A 124 17.26 -12.39 2.31
CA LEU A 124 16.50 -12.99 3.41
C LEU A 124 15.58 -14.13 2.95
N SER A 125 15.79 -14.63 1.72
CA SER A 125 15.00 -15.72 1.12
C SER A 125 13.49 -15.46 1.17
N VAL A 126 13.06 -14.28 0.75
CA VAL A 126 11.66 -13.83 0.74
C VAL A 126 11.02 -14.02 -0.64
N ILE A 127 9.73 -13.70 -0.82
CA ILE A 127 9.05 -13.91 -2.12
C ILE A 127 9.48 -12.80 -3.10
N PRO A 128 10.22 -13.09 -4.17
CA PRO A 128 10.64 -12.07 -5.11
C PRO A 128 9.45 -11.51 -5.92
N LEU A 129 9.57 -10.28 -6.43
CA LEU A 129 8.48 -9.59 -7.12
C LEU A 129 7.94 -10.38 -8.32
N TRP A 130 8.80 -11.09 -9.06
CA TRP A 130 8.34 -11.97 -10.15
C TRP A 130 7.42 -13.09 -9.65
N LYS A 131 7.64 -13.59 -8.43
CA LYS A 131 6.82 -14.63 -7.82
C LYS A 131 5.48 -14.07 -7.35
N GLU A 132 5.43 -12.82 -6.89
CA GLU A 132 4.16 -12.12 -6.65
C GLU A 132 3.32 -12.04 -7.94
N VAL A 133 3.94 -11.77 -9.09
CA VAL A 133 3.27 -11.79 -10.40
C VAL A 133 2.77 -13.20 -10.76
N GLU A 134 3.53 -14.25 -10.43
CA GLU A 134 3.06 -15.63 -10.61
C GLU A 134 1.85 -15.97 -9.72
N TYR A 135 1.84 -15.51 -8.47
CA TYR A 135 0.68 -15.64 -7.60
C TYR A 135 -0.53 -14.86 -8.15
N PHE A 136 -0.31 -13.69 -8.74
CA PHE A 136 -1.37 -12.96 -9.43
C PHE A 136 -1.94 -13.75 -10.62
N LYS A 137 -1.10 -14.39 -11.44
CA LYS A 137 -1.56 -15.27 -12.53
C LYS A 137 -2.38 -16.46 -12.00
N GLU A 138 -1.95 -17.07 -10.89
CA GLU A 138 -2.67 -18.16 -10.25
C GLU A 138 -4.01 -17.69 -9.69
N TYR A 139 -4.04 -16.56 -8.99
CA TYR A 139 -5.24 -15.87 -8.54
C TYR A 139 -6.22 -15.64 -9.68
N GLN A 140 -5.77 -15.13 -10.84
CA GLN A 140 -6.65 -14.92 -11.99
C GLN A 140 -7.29 -16.22 -12.48
N LYS A 141 -6.57 -17.35 -12.46
CA LYS A 141 -7.13 -18.67 -12.80
C LYS A 141 -8.18 -19.11 -11.78
N LYS A 142 -7.90 -18.97 -10.48
CA LYS A 142 -8.85 -19.27 -9.39
C LYS A 142 -10.10 -18.39 -9.49
N LEU A 143 -9.92 -17.09 -9.68
CA LEU A 143 -11.01 -16.10 -9.82
C LEU A 143 -11.91 -16.43 -11.00
N ARG A 144 -11.34 -16.74 -12.18
CA ARG A 144 -12.11 -17.12 -13.37
C ARG A 144 -12.96 -18.37 -13.14
N ARG A 145 -12.48 -19.35 -12.38
CA ARG A 145 -13.25 -20.54 -12.01
C ARG A 145 -14.38 -20.21 -11.03
N HIS A 146 -14.11 -19.30 -10.09
CA HIS A 146 -15.06 -18.94 -9.04
C HIS A 146 -16.21 -18.05 -9.53
N VAL A 147 -15.92 -16.97 -10.28
CA VAL A 147 -16.92 -15.96 -10.69
C VAL A 147 -17.25 -15.96 -12.18
N GLY A 148 -16.63 -16.84 -12.96
CA GLY A 148 -16.75 -16.88 -14.42
C GLY A 148 -15.84 -15.88 -15.15
N LYS A 149 -15.57 -16.17 -16.44
CA LYS A 149 -14.57 -15.44 -17.25
C LYS A 149 -14.86 -13.93 -17.37
N ALA A 150 -16.12 -13.56 -17.65
CA ALA A 150 -16.50 -12.17 -17.87
C ALA A 150 -16.36 -11.32 -16.61
N ARG A 151 -16.89 -11.81 -15.48
CA ARG A 151 -16.81 -11.12 -14.19
C ARG A 151 -15.37 -11.06 -13.67
N ALA A 152 -14.59 -12.13 -13.80
CA ALA A 152 -13.17 -12.11 -13.41
C ALA A 152 -12.36 -11.08 -14.20
N ARG A 153 -12.62 -10.94 -15.51
CA ARG A 153 -12.00 -9.89 -16.33
C ARG A 153 -12.41 -8.50 -15.86
N ASN A 154 -13.69 -8.30 -15.50
CA ASN A 154 -14.16 -7.03 -14.96
C ASN A 154 -13.47 -6.69 -13.62
N ILE A 155 -13.40 -7.65 -12.69
CA ILE A 155 -12.73 -7.47 -11.40
C ILE A 155 -11.28 -7.04 -11.61
N VAL A 156 -10.52 -7.79 -12.41
CA VAL A 156 -9.11 -7.47 -12.70
C VAL A 156 -8.96 -6.09 -13.36
N ARG A 157 -9.77 -5.79 -14.37
CA ARG A 157 -9.65 -4.54 -15.11
C ARG A 157 -10.00 -3.33 -14.25
N GLU A 158 -11.04 -3.45 -13.44
CA GLU A 158 -11.58 -2.35 -12.64
C GLU A 158 -11.06 -2.32 -11.20
N ALA A 159 -10.22 -3.27 -10.79
CA ALA A 159 -9.53 -3.21 -9.51
C ALA A 159 -8.59 -1.99 -9.42
N VAL A 160 -8.35 -1.55 -8.18
CA VAL A 160 -7.26 -0.64 -7.86
C VAL A 160 -6.07 -1.45 -7.39
N TYR A 161 -4.90 -1.14 -7.95
CA TYR A 161 -3.65 -1.78 -7.65
C TYR A 161 -2.80 -0.86 -6.79
N VAL A 162 -2.23 -1.37 -5.70
CA VAL A 162 -1.29 -0.64 -4.85
C VAL A 162 0.05 -1.35 -4.89
N VAL A 163 1.09 -0.62 -5.23
CA VAL A 163 2.47 -1.10 -5.35
C VAL A 163 3.36 -0.27 -4.44
N SER A 164 4.03 -0.92 -3.49
CA SER A 164 4.94 -0.27 -2.54
C SER A 164 6.19 -1.09 -2.37
N ILE A 165 7.27 -0.67 -3.03
CA ILE A 165 8.50 -1.44 -3.16
C ILE A 165 9.67 -0.52 -3.51
N GLY A 166 10.89 -0.96 -3.21
CA GLY A 166 12.12 -0.29 -3.65
C GLY A 166 13.06 0.09 -2.50
N THR A 167 12.54 0.24 -1.28
CA THR A 167 13.35 0.64 -0.12
C THR A 167 14.44 -0.39 0.18
N ASN A 168 14.09 -1.68 0.10
CA ASN A 168 15.00 -2.78 0.41
C ASN A 168 16.14 -2.92 -0.62
N ASP A 169 15.91 -2.54 -1.88
CA ASP A 169 16.97 -2.57 -2.90
C ASP A 169 18.15 -1.68 -2.49
N PHE A 170 17.88 -0.56 -1.85
CA PHE A 170 18.91 0.33 -1.33
C PHE A 170 19.39 -0.09 0.06
N LEU A 171 18.46 -0.21 1.02
CA LEU A 171 18.83 -0.38 2.43
C LEU A 171 19.19 -1.81 2.82
N GLU A 172 18.58 -2.82 2.22
CA GLU A 172 18.82 -4.23 2.57
C GLU A 172 19.78 -4.92 1.60
N ASN A 173 20.06 -4.29 0.46
CA ASN A 173 20.90 -4.84 -0.59
C ASN A 173 22.10 -3.94 -0.93
N TYR A 174 21.89 -2.80 -1.61
CA TYR A 174 22.99 -1.99 -2.14
C TYR A 174 23.93 -1.44 -1.05
N PHE A 175 23.38 -0.75 -0.04
CA PHE A 175 24.18 -0.12 1.03
C PHE A 175 24.67 -1.09 2.09
N LEU A 176 24.03 -2.25 2.27
CA LEU A 176 24.55 -3.33 3.12
C LEU A 176 25.63 -4.17 2.45
N LEU A 177 25.95 -3.91 1.17
CA LEU A 177 27.03 -4.55 0.43
C LEU A 177 26.87 -6.08 0.28
N VAL A 178 25.66 -6.62 0.48
CA VAL A 178 25.43 -8.07 0.63
C VAL A 178 25.55 -8.82 -0.69
N THR A 179 24.97 -8.30 -1.75
CA THR A 179 24.88 -9.00 -3.05
C THR A 179 26.02 -8.63 -4.01
N GLY A 180 26.85 -7.65 -3.66
CA GLY A 180 27.89 -7.11 -4.53
C GLY A 180 27.41 -6.09 -5.58
N ARG A 181 26.13 -5.65 -5.56
CA ARG A 181 25.61 -4.65 -6.50
C ARG A 181 26.39 -3.34 -6.51
N PHE A 182 26.87 -2.90 -5.35
CA PHE A 182 27.74 -1.72 -5.21
C PHE A 182 29.08 -1.80 -5.99
N LYS A 183 29.50 -2.99 -6.42
CA LYS A 183 30.69 -3.18 -7.28
C LYS A 183 30.33 -3.18 -8.77
N GLN A 184 29.07 -3.40 -9.10
CA GLN A 184 28.57 -3.51 -10.47
C GLN A 184 28.00 -2.19 -10.97
N PHE A 185 27.47 -1.39 -10.05
CA PHE A 185 26.76 -0.15 -10.34
C PHE A 185 27.26 0.94 -9.40
N THR A 186 27.35 2.16 -9.92
CA THR A 186 27.19 3.36 -9.11
C THR A 186 25.74 3.46 -8.61
N VAL A 187 25.49 4.36 -7.65
CA VAL A 187 24.13 4.55 -7.10
C VAL A 187 23.16 4.98 -8.20
N GLU A 188 23.58 5.89 -9.08
CA GLU A 188 22.75 6.39 -10.19
C GLU A 188 22.44 5.29 -11.21
N GLU A 189 23.43 4.47 -11.57
CA GLU A 189 23.22 3.32 -12.47
C GLU A 189 22.31 2.26 -11.83
N PHE A 190 22.40 2.07 -10.52
CA PHE A 190 21.52 1.14 -9.80
C PHE A 190 20.08 1.66 -9.74
N GLU A 191 19.88 2.96 -9.53
CA GLU A 191 18.56 3.57 -9.67
C GLU A 191 17.96 3.33 -11.06
N ASP A 192 18.73 3.54 -12.13
CA ASP A 192 18.27 3.31 -13.51
C ASP A 192 17.91 1.83 -13.74
N PHE A 193 18.75 0.93 -13.25
CA PHE A 193 18.48 -0.50 -13.29
C PHE A 193 17.15 -0.86 -12.59
N LEU A 194 16.88 -0.29 -11.41
CA LEU A 194 15.63 -0.54 -10.67
C LEU A 194 14.42 0.09 -11.38
N ILE A 195 14.57 1.26 -12.02
CA ILE A 195 13.52 1.88 -12.84
C ILE A 195 13.15 1.01 -14.03
N ASP A 196 14.13 0.35 -14.68
CA ASP A 196 13.85 -0.63 -15.72
C ASP A 196 13.10 -1.86 -15.18
N ARG A 197 13.48 -2.38 -14.01
CA ARG A 197 12.74 -3.47 -13.35
C ARG A 197 11.31 -3.07 -12.99
N ALA A 198 11.10 -1.84 -12.52
CA ALA A 198 9.76 -1.30 -12.28
C ALA A 198 8.93 -1.20 -13.57
N ALA A 199 9.57 -0.79 -14.68
CA ALA A 199 8.93 -0.74 -16.00
C ALA A 199 8.50 -2.13 -16.48
N ASP A 200 9.36 -3.14 -16.32
CA ASP A 200 9.09 -4.53 -16.66
C ASP A 200 7.90 -5.07 -15.86
N PHE A 201 7.91 -4.87 -14.54
CA PHE A 201 6.84 -5.28 -13.65
C PHE A 201 5.49 -4.62 -14.00
N LEU A 202 5.47 -3.29 -14.14
CA LEU A 202 4.27 -2.52 -14.47
C LEU A 202 3.68 -2.96 -15.82
N THR A 203 4.54 -3.19 -16.81
CA THR A 203 4.14 -3.69 -18.12
C THR A 203 3.58 -5.11 -18.02
N ALA A 204 4.16 -5.97 -17.19
CA ALA A 204 3.68 -7.33 -16.97
C ALA A 204 2.28 -7.35 -16.36
N ILE A 205 2.02 -6.60 -15.28
CA ILE A 205 0.68 -6.56 -14.67
C ILE A 205 -0.35 -5.85 -15.56
N TYR A 206 0.07 -4.85 -16.35
CA TYR A 206 -0.77 -4.23 -17.38
C TYR A 206 -1.20 -5.25 -18.45
N ARG A 207 -0.28 -6.08 -18.96
CA ARG A 207 -0.57 -7.17 -19.91
C ARG A 207 -1.53 -8.21 -19.31
N LEU A 208 -1.48 -8.40 -17.99
CA LEU A 208 -2.41 -9.26 -17.25
C LEU A 208 -3.77 -8.60 -16.98
N GLY A 209 -3.95 -7.33 -17.31
CA GLY A 209 -5.24 -6.63 -17.27
C GLY A 209 -5.33 -5.49 -16.26
N ALA A 210 -4.29 -5.22 -15.46
CA ALA A 210 -4.28 -4.09 -14.54
C ALA A 210 -4.42 -2.75 -15.29
N ARG A 211 -5.25 -1.84 -14.79
CA ARG A 211 -5.46 -0.53 -15.40
C ARG A 211 -5.37 0.65 -14.44
N LYS A 212 -5.71 0.49 -13.17
CA LYS A 212 -5.68 1.58 -12.17
C LYS A 212 -4.63 1.27 -11.12
N ILE A 213 -3.46 1.90 -11.21
CA ILE A 213 -2.28 1.53 -10.42
C ILE A 213 -1.77 2.76 -9.66
N SER A 214 -1.57 2.59 -8.36
CA SER A 214 -0.84 3.50 -7.49
C SER A 214 0.54 2.91 -7.24
N PHE A 215 1.60 3.59 -7.66
CA PHE A 215 2.98 3.21 -7.36
C PHE A 215 3.57 4.20 -6.37
N THR A 216 3.95 3.69 -5.21
CA THR A 216 4.50 4.46 -4.11
C THR A 216 5.98 4.76 -4.35
N GLY A 217 6.33 6.05 -4.23
CA GLY A 217 7.73 6.45 -4.22
C GLY A 217 8.48 5.96 -2.98
N LEU A 218 9.80 6.12 -2.98
CA LEU A 218 10.60 5.95 -1.77
C LEU A 218 10.25 7.03 -0.75
N SER A 219 10.11 6.63 0.50
CA SER A 219 9.95 7.56 1.62
C SER A 219 11.28 8.25 1.94
N ALA A 220 11.33 9.09 2.98
CA ALA A 220 12.61 9.57 3.50
C ALA A 220 13.38 8.44 4.19
N ILE A 221 13.94 7.52 3.39
CA ILE A 221 14.50 6.24 3.85
C ILE A 221 15.69 6.44 4.80
N GLY A 222 16.46 7.53 4.65
CA GLY A 222 17.53 7.89 5.58
C GLY A 222 17.03 8.33 6.95
N CYS A 223 15.74 8.63 7.08
CA CYS A 223 15.09 8.97 8.34
C CYS A 223 14.40 7.78 9.03
N LEU A 224 14.48 6.57 8.47
CA LEU A 224 13.87 5.40 9.09
C LEU A 224 14.53 5.09 10.44
N PRO A 225 13.79 4.52 11.41
CA PRO A 225 14.32 4.29 12.75
C PRO A 225 15.61 3.47 12.79
N LEU A 226 15.73 2.45 11.94
CA LEU A 226 16.95 1.63 11.85
C LEU A 226 18.14 2.49 11.43
N GLU A 227 18.00 3.25 10.34
CA GLU A 227 19.06 4.13 9.83
C GLU A 227 19.46 5.24 10.79
N ARG A 228 18.49 5.81 11.51
CA ARG A 228 18.79 6.79 12.56
C ARG A 228 19.52 6.17 13.74
N THR A 229 19.24 4.91 14.05
CA THR A 229 19.89 4.17 15.13
C THR A 229 21.32 3.80 14.75
N THR A 230 21.56 3.34 13.53
CA THR A 230 22.93 3.08 13.03
C THR A 230 23.73 4.39 12.92
N ASN A 231 23.07 5.51 12.66
CA ASN A 231 23.66 6.84 12.64
C ASN A 231 23.81 7.51 14.04
N ALA A 232 23.62 6.77 15.14
CA ALA A 232 23.65 7.34 16.49
C ALA A 232 24.97 8.04 16.84
N LEU A 233 26.11 7.50 16.37
CA LEU A 233 27.44 8.08 16.60
C LEU A 233 27.65 9.40 15.85
N GLN A 234 26.83 9.71 14.84
CA GLN A 234 26.85 10.97 14.10
C GLN A 234 25.66 11.88 14.47
N GLY A 235 25.06 11.66 15.65
CA GLY A 235 23.98 12.48 16.19
C GLY A 235 22.56 11.94 16.00
N GLY A 236 22.39 10.75 15.41
CA GLY A 236 21.07 10.08 15.30
C GLY A 236 20.06 10.78 14.38
N GLY A 237 20.56 11.70 13.55
CA GLY A 237 19.81 12.39 12.51
C GLY A 237 19.59 11.50 11.28
N CYS A 238 18.82 12.00 10.32
CA CYS A 238 18.64 11.31 9.05
C CYS A 238 19.95 11.21 8.28
N ILE A 239 20.17 10.09 7.59
CA ILE A 239 21.29 9.92 6.65
C ILE A 239 20.92 10.61 5.33
N GLU A 240 21.55 11.76 5.05
CA GLU A 240 21.16 12.60 3.91
C GLU A 240 21.49 11.95 2.56
N GLU A 241 22.53 11.12 2.49
CA GLU A 241 22.86 10.34 1.29
C GLU A 241 21.68 9.45 0.87
N TYR A 242 21.09 8.72 1.80
CA TYR A 242 19.96 7.84 1.50
C TYR A 242 18.69 8.63 1.14
N ASN A 243 18.51 9.80 1.76
CA ASN A 243 17.42 10.71 1.41
C ASN A 243 17.61 11.32 0.01
N LYS A 244 18.84 11.57 -0.42
CA LYS A 244 19.15 12.01 -1.79
C LYS A 244 18.74 10.93 -2.80
N VAL A 245 19.15 9.69 -2.58
CA VAL A 245 18.74 8.54 -3.40
C VAL A 245 17.22 8.42 -3.51
N ALA A 246 16.51 8.55 -2.38
CA ALA A 246 15.05 8.50 -2.41
C ALA A 246 14.44 9.60 -3.30
N ARG A 247 14.96 10.83 -3.26
CA ARG A 247 14.48 11.93 -4.11
C ARG A 247 14.81 11.69 -5.58
N ASP A 248 16.04 11.28 -5.89
CA ASP A 248 16.50 11.06 -7.26
C ASP A 248 15.72 9.90 -7.91
N PHE A 249 15.59 8.77 -7.22
CA PHE A 249 14.75 7.65 -7.64
C PHE A 249 13.29 8.08 -7.86
N ASN A 250 12.73 8.91 -6.97
CA ASN A 250 11.35 9.39 -7.11
C ASN A 250 11.13 10.28 -8.33
N VAL A 251 12.14 11.07 -8.74
CA VAL A 251 12.09 11.84 -9.99
C VAL A 251 12.09 10.90 -11.19
N LYS A 252 12.99 9.91 -11.21
CA LYS A 252 13.05 8.90 -12.28
C LYS A 252 11.77 8.07 -12.38
N LEU A 253 11.17 7.71 -11.24
CA LEU A 253 9.90 6.98 -11.18
C LEU A 253 8.74 7.80 -11.78
N GLN A 254 8.66 9.10 -11.48
CA GLN A 254 7.64 9.97 -12.07
C GLN A 254 7.79 10.07 -13.59
N ALA A 255 9.04 10.17 -14.09
CA ALA A 255 9.31 10.14 -15.52
C ALA A 255 8.90 8.81 -16.17
N LEU A 256 9.19 7.67 -15.52
CA LEU A 256 8.73 6.35 -15.95
C LEU A 256 7.20 6.29 -16.02
N ILE A 257 6.51 6.78 -14.99
CA ILE A 257 5.04 6.80 -14.93
C ILE A 257 4.46 7.61 -16.10
N ALA A 258 5.02 8.79 -16.38
CA ALA A 258 4.59 9.62 -17.50
C ALA A 258 4.79 8.88 -18.84
N ARG A 259 5.95 8.25 -19.05
CA ARG A 259 6.27 7.45 -20.23
C ARG A 259 5.29 6.29 -20.42
N LEU A 260 5.00 5.52 -19.37
CA LEU A 260 4.08 4.38 -19.43
C LEU A 260 2.64 4.82 -19.67
N CYS A 261 2.16 5.91 -19.05
CA CYS A 261 0.82 6.45 -19.32
C CYS A 261 0.66 6.91 -20.77
N ALA A 262 1.71 7.48 -21.38
CA ALA A 262 1.69 7.90 -22.78
C ALA A 262 1.70 6.72 -23.75
N SER A 263 2.32 5.59 -23.38
CA SER A 263 2.55 4.45 -24.27
C SER A 263 1.56 3.29 -24.10
N LEU A 264 0.85 3.20 -22.98
CA LEU A 264 -0.04 2.09 -22.65
C LEU A 264 -1.51 2.54 -22.58
N PRO A 265 -2.32 2.28 -23.62
CA PRO A 265 -3.70 2.77 -23.70
C PRO A 265 -4.58 2.34 -22.52
N GLY A 266 -5.25 3.32 -21.91
CA GLY A 266 -6.17 3.09 -20.80
C GLY A 266 -5.51 2.78 -19.46
N LEU A 267 -4.16 2.85 -19.38
CA LEU A 267 -3.46 2.81 -18.10
C LEU A 267 -3.67 4.13 -17.35
N LYS A 268 -4.19 4.04 -16.13
CA LYS A 268 -4.22 5.09 -15.12
C LYS A 268 -3.19 4.75 -14.04
N LEU A 269 -1.93 5.13 -14.26
CA LEU A 269 -0.85 4.97 -13.30
C LEU A 269 -0.60 6.30 -12.59
N ARG A 270 -0.46 6.26 -11.26
CA ARG A 270 -0.29 7.45 -10.40
C ARG A 270 0.83 7.22 -9.39
N TYR A 271 1.60 8.27 -9.14
CA TYR A 271 2.69 8.32 -8.16
C TYR A 271 2.13 8.67 -6.77
N SER A 272 2.51 7.93 -5.73
CA SER A 272 2.19 8.27 -4.34
C SER A 272 3.37 8.97 -3.64
N PRO A 273 3.26 10.27 -3.28
CA PRO A 273 4.34 11.07 -2.72
C PRO A 273 4.53 10.84 -1.21
N VAL A 274 5.09 9.70 -0.85
CA VAL A 274 5.26 9.31 0.56
C VAL A 274 6.47 9.96 1.23
N TYR A 275 7.44 10.46 0.45
CA TYR A 275 8.64 11.15 0.94
C TYR A 275 8.29 12.36 1.81
N ASP A 276 7.57 13.34 1.23
CA ASP A 276 7.19 14.57 1.92
C ASP A 276 6.23 14.30 3.07
N SER A 277 5.37 13.29 2.91
CA SER A 277 4.41 12.90 3.94
C SER A 277 5.13 12.40 5.20
N LEU A 278 6.14 11.53 5.04
CA LEU A 278 6.96 11.07 6.16
C LEU A 278 7.77 12.21 6.79
N LEU A 279 8.39 13.09 5.98
CA LEU A 279 9.12 14.23 6.51
C LEU A 279 8.22 15.20 7.29
N ARG A 280 6.98 15.42 6.84
CA ARG A 280 6.03 16.28 7.56
C ARG A 280 5.67 15.71 8.92
N ILE A 281 5.49 14.39 9.02
CA ILE A 281 5.27 13.71 10.30
C ILE A 281 6.47 13.86 11.22
N ILE A 282 7.69 13.68 10.70
CA ILE A 282 8.93 13.81 11.49
C ILE A 282 9.14 15.23 11.99
N ARG A 283 8.90 16.23 11.13
CA ARG A 283 9.14 17.66 11.43
C ARG A 283 8.01 18.31 12.24
N SER A 284 6.80 17.78 12.15
CA SER A 284 5.61 18.35 12.80
C SER A 284 4.74 17.28 13.45
N PRO A 285 5.29 16.48 14.40
CA PRO A 285 4.57 15.35 14.99
C PRO A 285 3.30 15.80 15.74
N SER A 286 3.29 16.99 16.32
CA SER A 286 2.14 17.56 17.02
C SER A 286 0.92 17.79 16.11
N SER A 287 1.12 18.02 14.81
CA SER A 287 0.03 18.17 13.82
C SER A 287 -0.69 16.83 13.54
N TYR A 288 -0.05 15.71 13.88
CA TYR A 288 -0.59 14.36 13.71
C TYR A 288 -0.95 13.71 15.05
N ALA A 289 -0.59 14.35 16.16
CA ALA A 289 -0.87 13.94 17.52
C ALA A 289 -2.31 14.11 18.04
N PRO A 290 -3.24 14.93 17.48
CA PRO A 290 -4.58 15.05 18.08
C PRO A 290 -5.40 13.75 18.02
N PHE A 291 -4.94 12.74 17.26
CA PHE A 291 -5.62 11.47 17.04
C PHE A 291 -4.91 10.25 17.65
N SER A 292 -3.97 10.44 18.58
CA SER A 292 -3.50 9.34 19.43
C SER A 292 -2.93 9.80 20.76
N GLY A 293 -3.27 9.07 21.81
CA GLY A 293 -2.39 8.93 22.97
C GLY A 293 -1.06 8.35 22.51
N LEU A 294 -0.14 9.24 22.11
CA LEU A 294 1.29 8.98 22.05
C LEU A 294 1.73 8.66 23.49
N VAL A 295 1.69 7.37 23.85
CA VAL A 295 2.33 6.93 25.09
C VAL A 295 3.83 7.05 24.87
N ARG A 296 4.44 8.05 25.52
CA ARG A 296 5.90 8.14 25.68
C ARG A 296 6.39 6.87 26.38
N HIS A 297 7.17 6.06 25.69
CA HIS A 297 8.10 5.11 26.32
C HIS A 297 9.53 5.49 25.88
N GLY A 298 10.14 6.43 26.61
CA GLY A 298 11.50 6.91 26.32
C GLY A 298 11.62 7.79 25.06
N ASN A 299 12.80 7.76 24.42
CA ASN A 299 13.18 8.59 23.27
C ASN A 299 12.77 8.01 21.89
N VAL A 300 11.89 7.01 21.85
CA VAL A 300 11.47 6.34 20.60
C VAL A 300 10.04 6.74 20.27
N TYR A 301 9.83 7.40 19.12
CA TYR A 301 8.51 7.70 18.59
C TYR A 301 7.94 6.47 17.86
N ASP A 302 6.69 6.09 18.14
CA ASP A 302 5.98 5.00 17.44
C ASP A 302 5.47 5.49 16.08
N TYR A 303 6.30 5.33 15.04
CA TYR A 303 6.00 5.78 13.67
C TYR A 303 4.95 4.92 12.93
N ASN A 304 4.55 3.75 13.49
CA ASN A 304 3.68 2.81 12.78
C ASN A 304 2.25 3.30 12.57
N ARG A 305 1.72 4.18 13.43
CA ARG A 305 0.40 4.83 13.19
C ARG A 305 0.44 5.89 12.09
N SER A 306 1.62 6.38 11.71
CA SER A 306 1.77 7.50 10.80
C SER A 306 1.73 7.09 9.32
N PHE A 307 2.18 5.88 8.98
CA PHE A 307 2.16 5.34 7.60
C PHE A 307 0.74 5.22 7.03
N THR A 308 -0.26 4.94 7.87
CA THR A 308 -1.68 4.89 7.50
C THR A 308 -2.19 6.22 6.92
N TYR A 309 -1.82 7.35 7.51
CA TYR A 309 -2.29 8.68 7.07
C TYR A 309 -1.77 9.08 5.69
N ILE A 310 -0.61 8.54 5.28
CA ILE A 310 0.04 8.86 4.02
C ILE A 310 -0.80 8.40 2.81
N TYR A 311 -1.45 7.24 2.91
CA TYR A 311 -2.24 6.66 1.81
C TYR A 311 -3.67 7.19 1.74
N ILE A 312 -4.25 7.64 2.86
CA ILE A 312 -5.62 8.19 2.90
C ILE A 312 -5.75 9.45 2.04
N SER A 313 -4.66 10.22 1.87
CA SER A 313 -4.63 11.41 1.00
C SER A 313 -4.82 11.09 -0.50
N PHE A 314 -4.71 9.82 -0.92
CA PHE A 314 -4.81 9.39 -2.31
C PHE A 314 -6.27 9.18 -2.81
N ILE A 315 -7.24 9.14 -1.90
CA ILE A 315 -8.60 8.62 -2.19
C ILE A 315 -9.57 9.70 -2.71
N ASN A 316 -9.16 10.97 -2.78
CA ASN A 316 -10.02 12.09 -3.19
C ASN A 316 -9.96 12.44 -4.69
N LEU A 317 -9.94 11.44 -5.59
CA LEU A 317 -9.91 11.69 -7.05
C LEU A 317 -11.24 11.45 -7.79
N GLU A 318 -12.30 10.95 -7.16
CA GLU A 318 -13.60 10.76 -7.84
C GLU A 318 -14.81 11.00 -6.91
N SER A 319 -15.16 12.25 -6.61
CA SER A 319 -16.55 12.63 -6.25
C SER A 319 -16.80 14.14 -6.34
N HIS A 320 -17.38 14.59 -7.46
CA HIS A 320 -18.15 15.83 -7.52
C HIS A 320 -19.65 15.49 -7.61
N SER A 321 -20.40 15.73 -6.53
CA SER A 321 -21.69 16.47 -6.56
C SER A 321 -22.30 16.53 -5.15
N SER A 322 -22.69 17.76 -4.78
CA SER A 322 -23.67 18.18 -3.77
C SER A 322 -23.59 17.67 -2.32
N GLY A 323 -23.25 18.59 -1.40
CA GLY A 323 -24.16 18.94 -0.30
C GLY A 323 -23.94 18.31 1.08
N THR A 324 -23.43 19.15 1.99
CA THR A 324 -23.63 19.18 3.47
C THR A 324 -23.03 18.08 4.38
N ASP A 325 -22.12 18.57 5.23
CA ASP A 325 -21.84 18.22 6.64
C ASP A 325 -21.27 16.84 7.02
N THR A 326 -19.96 16.79 7.29
CA THR A 326 -19.35 16.70 8.64
C THR A 326 -17.82 16.56 8.50
N VAL A 327 -17.09 17.33 9.30
CA VAL A 327 -15.69 17.71 9.15
C VAL A 327 -14.72 16.54 9.37
N CYS A 328 -14.19 15.98 8.28
CA CYS A 328 -12.86 15.39 8.23
C CYS A 328 -11.97 16.35 7.43
N SER A 329 -11.15 17.12 8.13
CA SER A 329 -10.23 18.09 7.52
C SER A 329 -9.15 17.36 6.71
N VAL A 330 -9.44 17.08 5.44
CA VAL A 330 -8.52 16.52 4.44
C VAL A 330 -7.84 17.70 3.73
N LEU A 331 -6.51 17.80 3.87
CA LEU A 331 -5.72 18.88 3.29
C LEU A 331 -5.70 18.77 1.76
N TRP A 332 -6.16 19.84 1.11
CA TRP A 332 -6.12 20.09 -0.34
C TRP A 332 -4.68 20.25 -0.85
N ILE A 333 -4.38 19.87 -2.10
CA ILE A 333 -3.55 20.64 -3.07
C ILE A 333 -3.58 20.03 -4.50
N SER A 334 -3.96 20.93 -5.44
CA SER A 334 -3.79 21.09 -6.91
C SER A 334 -4.05 19.98 -7.95
N ARG A 335 -4.98 20.33 -8.85
CA ARG A 335 -5.23 19.81 -10.21
C ARG A 335 -4.01 19.87 -11.14
N CYS A 336 -3.89 18.89 -12.03
CA CYS A 336 -3.36 19.09 -13.39
C CYS A 336 -4.56 19.22 -14.34
N ASP A 337 -4.99 20.45 -14.61
CA ASP A 337 -5.64 20.80 -15.87
C ASP A 337 -4.88 21.98 -16.44
N GLY A 338 -4.34 21.78 -17.63
CA GLY A 338 -3.53 22.74 -18.36
C GLY A 338 -3.74 22.54 -19.85
N ARG A 339 -4.91 22.99 -20.31
CA ARG A 339 -5.48 22.98 -21.67
C ARG A 339 -6.08 21.68 -22.19
#